data_AF-A0A099EVI9-F1
#
_entry.id   AF-A0A099EVI9-F1
#
_cell.length_a   1.000
_cell.length_b   1.000
_cell.length_c   1.000
_cell.angle_alpha   90.00
_cell.angle_beta   90.00
_cell.angle_gamma   90.00
#
_symmetry.space_group_name_H-M   'P 1'
#
loop_
_entity.id
_entity.type
_entity.pdbx_description
1 polymer ?
#
loop_
_entity_poly.entity_id
_entity_poly.type
_entity_poly.pdbx_seq_one_letter_code
_entity_poly.pdbx_strand_id
1 'polypeptide(L)'
;MGRDFSGGFGTKKYAFEELIAEISSAFCCASLGIAPTVRHADYIGSWLEVMREDSRAIVRAASQASKAADWLLAHLPDDSTDVERQTPTEGRAAA
;
A
#
# COMPACT_ATOMS: atom_id res chain seq x y z
N MET A 1 -15.17 2.84 -6.92
CA MET A 1 -15.39 1.48 -6.40
C MET A 1 -16.35 0.76 -7.35
N GLY A 2 -16.08 -0.51 -7.68
CA GLY A 2 -16.76 -1.23 -8.77
C GLY A 2 -15.79 -1.97 -9.71
N ARG A 3 -14.62 -2.37 -9.19
CA ARG A 3 -13.62 -3.13 -9.95
C ARG A 3 -14.03 -4.60 -9.96
N ASP A 4 -13.83 -5.24 -11.10
CA ASP A 4 -14.12 -6.66 -11.28
C ASP A 4 -12.95 -7.50 -10.74
N PHE A 5 -13.15 -8.11 -9.58
CA PHE A 5 -12.18 -9.02 -8.95
C PHE A 5 -12.37 -10.48 -9.40
N SER A 6 -13.15 -10.73 -10.46
CA SER A 6 -13.21 -12.05 -11.07
C SER A 6 -11.92 -12.37 -11.82
N GLY A 7 -11.50 -13.63 -11.77
CA GLY A 7 -10.27 -14.11 -12.41
C GLY A 7 -9.35 -14.77 -11.39
N GLY A 8 -9.08 -16.06 -11.60
CA GLY A 8 -8.18 -16.83 -10.74
C GLY A 8 -6.70 -16.49 -10.96
N PHE A 9 -5.86 -17.09 -10.11
CA PHE A 9 -4.42 -17.03 -10.22
C PHE A 9 -3.94 -17.33 -11.65
N GLY A 10 -2.96 -16.56 -12.14
CA GLY A 10 -2.40 -16.71 -13.49
C GLY A 10 -3.24 -16.09 -14.61
N THR A 11 -4.41 -15.52 -14.32
CA THR A 11 -5.17 -14.75 -15.33
C THR A 11 -4.65 -13.32 -15.49
N LYS A 12 -4.92 -12.69 -16.64
CA LYS A 12 -4.54 -11.30 -16.89
C LYS A 12 -5.18 -10.31 -15.91
N LYS A 13 -6.45 -10.54 -15.55
CA LYS A 13 -7.16 -9.73 -14.56
C LYS A 13 -6.46 -9.80 -13.20
N TYR A 14 -6.11 -11.02 -12.78
CA TYR A 14 -5.35 -11.25 -11.56
C TYR A 14 -3.98 -10.55 -11.61
N ALA A 15 -3.22 -10.71 -12.69
CA ALA A 15 -1.92 -10.04 -12.85
C ALA A 15 -2.02 -8.51 -12.81
N PHE A 16 -3.10 -7.93 -13.33
CA PHE A 16 -3.34 -6.49 -13.28
C PHE A 16 -3.69 -6.01 -11.85
N GLU A 17 -4.46 -6.78 -11.08
CA GLU A 17 -4.73 -6.47 -9.67
C GLU A 17 -3.48 -6.62 -8.80
N GLU A 18 -2.65 -7.65 -9.03
CA GLU A 18 -1.34 -7.79 -8.37
C GLU A 18 -0.43 -6.59 -8.68
N LEU A 19 -0.43 -6.10 -9.92
CA LEU A 19 0.32 -4.89 -10.30
C LEU A 19 -0.19 -3.64 -9.53
N ILE A 20 -1.51 -3.49 -9.37
CA ILE A 20 -2.09 -2.39 -8.59
C ILE A 20 -1.66 -2.51 -7.12
N ALA A 21 -1.76 -3.72 -6.54
CA ALA A 21 -1.42 -3.96 -5.15
C ALA A 21 0.06 -3.63 -4.86
N GLU A 22 0.98 -4.03 -5.74
CA GLU A 22 2.40 -3.79 -5.56
C GLU A 22 2.78 -2.31 -5.76
N ILE A 23 2.15 -1.59 -6.70
CA ILE A 23 2.36 -0.13 -6.81
C ILE A 23 1.80 0.60 -5.59
N SER A 24 0.63 0.18 -5.08
CA SER A 24 0.07 0.74 -3.84
C SER A 24 0.98 0.51 -2.65
N SER A 25 1.56 -0.70 -2.52
CA SER A 25 2.51 -1.02 -1.47
C SER A 25 3.74 -0.11 -1.55
N ALA A 26 4.27 0.12 -2.75
CA ALA A 26 5.40 1.00 -2.99
C ALA A 26 5.11 2.46 -2.63
N PHE A 27 3.92 2.97 -2.96
CA PHE A 27 3.50 4.33 -2.57
C PHE A 27 3.39 4.46 -1.06
N CYS A 28 2.74 3.51 -0.37
CA CYS A 28 2.67 3.52 1.09
C CYS A 28 4.06 3.45 1.73
N CYS A 29 4.95 2.58 1.23
CA CYS A 29 6.32 2.48 1.73
C CYS A 29 7.07 3.81 1.59
N ALA A 30 6.96 4.46 0.43
CA ALA A 30 7.58 5.76 0.19
C ALA A 30 7.02 6.84 1.13
N SER A 31 5.70 6.89 1.34
CA SER A 31 5.06 7.86 2.24
C SER A 31 5.41 7.65 3.71
N LEU A 32 5.63 6.41 4.13
CA LEU A 32 5.93 6.05 5.52
C LEU A 32 7.44 5.93 5.81
N GLY A 33 8.31 6.20 4.83
CA GLY A 33 9.75 6.04 4.99
C GLY A 33 10.20 4.59 5.20
N ILE A 34 9.39 3.61 4.79
CA ILE A 34 9.70 2.18 4.91
C ILE A 34 10.55 1.80 3.70
N ALA A 35 11.75 1.27 3.94
CA ALA A 35 12.57 0.70 2.88
C ALA A 35 11.89 -0.57 2.33
N PRO A 36 11.55 -0.61 1.03
CA PRO A 36 10.90 -1.79 0.47
C PRO A 36 11.91 -2.94 0.36
N THR A 37 11.47 -4.14 0.72
CA THR A 37 12.20 -5.36 0.38
C THR A 37 11.66 -5.90 -0.94
N VAL A 38 12.53 -6.23 -1.89
CA VAL A 38 12.11 -6.88 -3.14
C VAL A 38 11.46 -8.21 -2.80
N ARG A 39 10.20 -8.38 -3.22
CA ARG A 39 9.46 -9.64 -3.10
C ARG A 39 9.16 -10.16 -4.51
N HIS A 40 9.38 -11.47 -4.70
CA HIS A 40 8.88 -12.27 -5.83
C HIS A 40 9.15 -11.69 -7.24
N ALA A 41 10.41 -11.81 -7.70
CA ALA A 41 10.79 -11.49 -9.09
C ALA A 41 9.98 -12.26 -10.15
N ASP A 42 9.32 -13.36 -9.76
CA ASP A 42 8.49 -14.20 -10.61
C ASP A 42 7.27 -13.45 -11.20
N TYR A 43 6.79 -12.37 -10.56
CA TYR A 43 5.69 -11.55 -11.09
C TYR A 43 6.12 -10.55 -12.18
N ILE A 44 7.42 -10.28 -12.33
CA ILE A 44 7.92 -9.37 -13.36
C ILE A 44 7.60 -9.92 -14.76
N GLY A 45 7.68 -11.25 -14.93
CA GLY A 45 7.35 -11.91 -16.20
C GLY A 45 5.90 -11.66 -16.63
N SER A 46 4.94 -11.90 -15.73
CA SER A 46 3.51 -11.72 -16.03
C SER A 46 3.13 -10.24 -16.20
N TRP A 47 3.78 -9.32 -15.50
CA TRP A 47 3.57 -7.88 -15.70
C TRP A 47 4.14 -7.38 -17.03
N LEU A 48 5.28 -7.91 -17.48
CA LEU A 48 5.85 -7.58 -18.78
C LEU A 48 4.94 -8.03 -19.93
N GLU A 49 4.25 -9.17 -19.82
CA GLU A 49 3.25 -9.59 -20.80
C GLU A 49 2.08 -8.60 -20.88
N VAL A 50 1.55 -8.17 -19.72
CA VAL A 50 0.50 -7.15 -19.65
C VAL A 50 0.95 -5.83 -20.28
N MET A 51 2.19 -5.39 -20.02
CA MET A 51 2.75 -4.15 -20.56
C MET A 51 3.03 -4.20 -22.06
N ARG A 52 3.42 -5.36 -22.60
CA ARG A 52 3.64 -5.54 -24.04
C ARG A 52 2.35 -5.41 -24.84
N GLU A 53 1.25 -5.91 -24.28
CA GLU A 53 -0.07 -5.81 -24.90
C GLU A 53 -0.70 -4.42 -24.74
N ASP A 54 -0.42 -3.74 -23.62
CA ASP A 54 -0.96 -2.42 -23.33
C ASP A 54 0.03 -1.52 -22.59
N SER A 55 0.66 -0.62 -23.36
CA SER A 55 1.64 0.34 -22.84
C SER A 55 1.07 1.33 -21.82
N ARG A 56 -0.26 1.47 -21.74
CA ARG A 56 -0.95 2.32 -20.76
C ARG A 56 -1.42 1.54 -19.54
N ALA A 57 -1.19 0.23 -19.46
CA ALA A 57 -1.52 -0.59 -18.30
C ALA A 57 -0.87 -0.03 -17.02
N ILE A 58 0.41 0.33 -17.08
CA ILE A 58 1.13 0.87 -15.91
C ILE A 58 0.53 2.18 -15.39
N VAL A 59 0.15 3.10 -16.28
CA VAL A 59 -0.43 4.39 -15.89
C VAL A 59 -1.82 4.20 -15.28
N ARG A 60 -2.61 3.28 -15.82
CA ARG A 60 -3.94 2.95 -15.26
C ARG A 60 -3.82 2.23 -13.92
N ALA A 61 -2.86 1.31 -13.80
CA ALA A 61 -2.58 0.65 -12.53
C ALA A 61 -2.13 1.68 -11.48
N ALA A 62 -1.19 2.56 -11.83
CA ALA A 62 -0.72 3.65 -10.96
C ALA A 62 -1.86 4.59 -10.52
N SER A 63 -2.76 4.99 -11.44
CA SER A 63 -3.89 5.85 -11.08
C SER A 63 -4.87 5.18 -10.09
N GLN A 64 -5.05 3.87 -10.19
CA GLN A 64 -5.86 3.11 -9.23
C GLN A 64 -5.10 2.92 -7.91
N ALA A 65 -3.81 2.64 -8.01
CA ALA A 65 -2.93 2.45 -6.86
C ALA A 65 -2.81 3.71 -6.00
N SER A 66 -2.73 4.91 -6.61
CA SER A 66 -2.75 6.19 -5.90
C SER A 66 -4.01 6.33 -5.06
N LYS A 67 -5.19 6.05 -5.62
CA LYS A 67 -6.46 6.15 -4.87
C LYS A 67 -6.51 5.18 -3.69
N ALA A 68 -5.96 3.97 -3.85
CA ALA A 68 -5.89 2.99 -2.78
C ALA A 68 -4.89 3.42 -1.69
N ALA A 69 -3.71 3.91 -2.09
CA ALA A 69 -2.70 4.42 -1.16
C ALA A 69 -3.21 5.65 -0.40
N ASP A 70 -3.80 6.64 -1.09
CA ASP A 70 -4.40 7.83 -0.48
C ASP A 70 -5.46 7.44 0.55
N TRP A 71 -6.32 6.47 0.21
CA TRP A 71 -7.33 5.97 1.13
C TRP A 71 -6.68 5.33 2.36
N LEU A 72 -5.66 4.49 2.21
CA LEU A 72 -4.95 3.87 3.35
C LEU A 72 -4.27 4.94 4.22
N LEU A 73 -3.58 5.88 3.59
CA LEU A 73 -2.82 6.93 4.27
C LEU A 73 -3.72 7.90 5.03
N ALA A 74 -4.93 8.17 4.52
CA ALA A 74 -5.93 9.00 5.19
C ALA A 74 -6.48 8.37 6.49
N HIS A 75 -6.23 7.08 6.75
CA HIS A 75 -6.66 6.39 7.97
C HIS A 75 -5.50 6.14 8.95
N LEU A 76 -4.33 6.75 8.74
CA LEU A 76 -3.29 6.70 9.76
C LEU A 76 -3.76 7.40 11.05
N PRO A 77 -3.37 6.89 12.23
CA PRO A 77 -3.55 7.61 13.48
C PRO A 77 -2.89 8.97 13.38
N ASP A 78 -3.55 10.00 13.90
CA ASP A 78 -2.95 11.31 14.03
C ASP A 78 -1.86 11.21 15.11
N ASP A 79 -0.63 11.63 14.79
CA ASP A 79 0.56 11.57 15.66
C ASP A 79 0.38 12.39 16.96
N SER A 80 -0.73 13.13 17.06
CA SER A 80 -1.21 13.91 18.19
C SER A 80 -1.82 13.07 19.33
N THR A 81 -1.91 11.75 19.21
CA THR A 81 -2.57 10.88 20.22
C THR A 81 -1.65 10.30 21.31
N ASP A 82 -0.35 10.60 21.31
CA ASP A 82 0.61 10.04 22.28
C ASP A 82 1.08 10.99 23.40
N VAL A 83 0.52 12.20 23.53
CA VAL A 83 0.97 13.17 24.56
C VAL A 83 0.31 12.94 25.94
N GLU A 84 -0.78 12.16 26.06
CA GLU A 84 -1.59 12.12 27.29
C GLU A 84 -1.37 10.87 28.19
N ARG A 85 -0.29 10.10 27.98
CA ARG A 85 -0.02 8.87 28.79
C ARG A 85 1.14 9.00 29.78
N GLN A 86 1.50 10.20 30.25
CA GLN A 86 2.45 10.36 31.35
C GLN A 86 2.08 11.54 32.25
N THR A 87 1.16 11.35 33.19
CA THR A 87 1.12 12.15 34.42
C THR A 87 1.87 11.38 35.52
N PRO A 88 3.05 11.85 35.96
CA PRO A 88 3.68 11.29 37.15
C PRO A 88 2.80 11.63 38.36
N THR A 89 2.18 10.62 38.97
CA THR A 89 1.56 10.80 40.28
C THR A 89 2.70 10.87 41.31
N GLU A 90 3.14 12.07 41.66
CA GLU A 90 4.02 12.28 42.82
C GLU A 90 3.25 11.95 44.10
N GLY A 91 3.26 10.68 44.48
CA GLY A 91 3.00 10.25 45.85
C GLY A 91 4.20 10.61 46.71
N ARG A 92 4.27 11.84 47.20
CA ARG A 92 5.23 12.22 48.25
C ARG A 92 4.83 11.49 49.53
N ALA A 93 5.65 10.49 49.88
CA ALA A 93 5.64 9.81 51.16
C ALA A 93 5.96 10.80 52.31
N ALA A 94 5.22 10.60 53.41
CA ALA A 94 5.60 10.76 54.81
C ALA A 94 6.51 11.94 55.24
N ALA A 95 5.96 12.86 56.04
CA ALA A 95 6.30 13.09 57.45
C ALA A 95 5.54 14.32 57.99
#